data_AF-A0A537MRW2-F1
#
_entry.id   AF-A0A537MRW2-F1
#
_cell.length_a   1.000
_cell.length_b   1.000
_cell.length_c   1.000
_cell.angle_alpha   90.00
_cell.angle_beta   90.00
_cell.angle_gamma   90.00
#
_symmetry.space_group_name_H-M   'P 1'
#
loop_
_entity.id
_entity.type
_entity.pdbx_description
1 polymer ?
#
loop_
_entity_poly.entity_id
_entity_poly.type
_entity_poly.pdbx_seq_one_letter_code
_entity_poly.pdbx_strand_id
1 'polypeptide(L)' 'PLHLAFAITTDAVRDWEERLSEHGVAIEGRTNWSRGGHSIYFRDPDGHLVELATPGLWATY' A
#
# COMPACT_ATOMS: atom_id res chain seq x y z
N PRO A 1 15.18 -9.68 2.10
CA PRO A 1 14.11 -8.75 1.64
C PRO A 1 12.89 -9.52 1.14
N LEU A 2 11.75 -9.31 1.78
CA LEU A 2 10.46 -9.92 1.49
C LEU A 2 9.53 -8.89 0.87
N HIS A 3 8.50 -9.37 0.18
CA HIS A 3 7.38 -8.55 -0.28
C HIS A 3 6.10 -9.06 0.37
N LEU A 4 5.40 -8.18 1.07
CA LEU A 4 4.13 -8.49 1.74
C LEU A 4 3.08 -7.47 1.31
N ALA A 5 1.87 -7.96 1.02
CA ALA A 5 0.74 -7.12 0.68
C ALA A 5 -0.37 -7.28 1.72
N PHE A 6 -0.83 -6.17 2.29
CA PHE A 6 -2.03 -6.12 3.13
C PHE A 6 -3.20 -5.57 2.33
N ALA A 7 -4.33 -6.23 2.45
CA ALA A 7 -5.60 -5.76 1.93
C ALA A 7 -6.13 -4.62 2.80
N ILE A 8 -6.44 -3.48 2.18
CA ILE A 8 -7.10 -2.33 2.82
C ILE A 8 -8.31 -1.90 2.00
N THR A 9 -9.25 -1.18 2.59
CA THR A 9 -10.35 -0.56 1.84
C THR A 9 -9.86 0.68 1.11
N THR A 10 -10.55 1.09 0.04
CA THR A 10 -10.15 2.25 -0.78
C THR A 10 -10.19 3.56 0.01
N ASP A 11 -11.15 3.72 0.92
CA ASP A 11 -11.29 4.89 1.77
C ASP A 11 -10.18 4.99 2.83
N ALA A 12 -9.56 3.87 3.21
CA ALA A 12 -8.46 3.86 4.18
C ALA A 12 -7.11 4.32 3.59
N VAL A 13 -6.97 4.46 2.27
CA VAL A 13 -5.68 4.79 1.63
C VAL A 13 -5.11 6.10 2.19
N ARG A 14 -5.93 7.17 2.22
CA ARG A 14 -5.50 8.48 2.70
C ARG A 14 -5.07 8.45 4.15
N ASP A 15 -5.84 7.77 5.00
CA ASP A 15 -5.53 7.65 6.43
C ASP A 15 -4.21 6.90 6.66
N TRP A 16 -3.88 5.92 5.80
CA TRP A 16 -2.59 5.25 5.82
C TRP A 16 -1.45 6.14 5.31
N GLU A 17 -1.64 6.92 4.25
CA GLU A 17 -0.63 7.88 3.78
C GLU A 17 -0.29 8.91 4.87
N GLU A 18 -1.31 9.45 5.55
CA GLU A 18 -1.15 10.37 6.67
C GLU A 18 -0.38 9.70 7.82
N ARG A 19 -0.82 8.50 8.24
CA ARG A 19 -0.15 7.74 9.32
C ARG A 19 1.31 7.43 8.99
N LEU A 20 1.62 7.02 7.77
CA LEU A 20 3.01 6.73 7.35
C LEU A 20 3.86 8.00 7.40
N SER A 21 3.32 9.12 6.92
CA SER A 21 3.98 10.42 6.99
C SER A 21 4.25 10.87 8.44
N GLU A 22 3.29 10.71 9.34
CA GLU A 22 3.46 11.04 10.78
C GLU A 22 4.58 10.25 11.44
N HIS A 23 4.83 9.03 10.97
CA HIS A 23 5.89 8.15 11.47
C HIS A 23 7.21 8.28 10.68
N GLY A 24 7.29 9.23 9.73
CA GLY A 24 8.47 9.44 8.90
C GLY A 24 8.75 8.30 7.91
N VAL A 25 7.75 7.47 7.59
CA VAL A 25 7.87 6.38 6.63
C VAL A 25 7.54 6.90 5.23
N ALA A 26 8.55 6.92 4.36
CA ALA A 26 8.37 7.37 2.98
C ALA A 26 7.65 6.32 2.13
N ILE A 27 6.69 6.77 1.34
CA ILE A 27 6.06 5.96 0.30
C ILE A 27 7.05 5.91 -0.89
N GLU A 28 7.54 4.71 -1.21
CA GLU A 28 8.46 4.46 -2.32
C GLU A 28 7.75 4.45 -3.67
N GLY A 29 6.46 4.10 -3.71
CA GLY A 29 5.74 3.96 -4.97
C GLY A 29 4.22 3.95 -4.81
N ARG A 30 3.55 4.22 -5.94
CA ARG A 30 2.09 4.14 -6.07
C ARG A 30 1.75 3.48 -7.40
N THR A 31 0.79 2.57 -7.40
CA THR A 31 0.32 1.90 -8.62
C THR A 31 -1.20 2.01 -8.72
N ASN A 32 -1.67 2.46 -9.87
CA ASN A 32 -3.09 2.38 -10.24
C ASN A 32 -3.28 1.20 -11.18
N TRP A 33 -4.18 0.30 -10.82
CA TRP A 33 -4.45 -0.93 -11.56
C TRP A 33 -5.62 -0.73 -12.51
N SER A 34 -5.58 -1.42 -13.65
CA SER A 34 -6.57 -1.26 -14.73
C SER A 34 -8.00 -1.62 -14.34
N ARG A 35 -8.18 -2.40 -13.27
CA ARG A 35 -9.47 -2.81 -12.72
C ARG A 35 -9.97 -1.91 -11.58
N GLY A 36 -9.30 -0.78 -11.34
CA GLY A 36 -9.72 0.25 -10.39
C GLY A 36 -9.06 0.15 -9.01
N GLY A 37 -8.23 -0.87 -8.77
CA GLY A 37 -7.45 -0.97 -7.53
C GLY A 37 -6.30 0.03 -7.48
N HIS A 38 -5.86 0.35 -6.26
CA HIS A 38 -4.72 1.20 -5.96
C HIS A 38 -3.79 0.48 -4.98
N SER A 39 -2.49 0.67 -5.15
CA SER A 39 -1.48 0.19 -4.21
C SER A 39 -0.51 1.30 -3.83
N ILE A 40 -0.11 1.35 -2.56
CA ILE A 40 1.03 2.14 -2.08
C ILE A 40 2.11 1.22 -1.52
N TYR A 41 3.37 1.57 -1.73
CA TYR A 41 4.53 0.77 -1.34
C TYR A 41 5.46 1.55 -0.41
N PHE A 42 5.98 0.91 0.63
CA PHE A 42 6.95 1.51 1.55
C PHE A 42 7.85 0.43 2.17
N ARG A 43 8.88 0.86 2.92
CA ARG A 43 9.78 -0.04 3.65
C ARG A 43 9.47 -0.06 5.13
N ASP A 44 9.47 -1.25 5.70
CA ASP A 44 9.57 -1.42 7.15
C ASP A 44 11.02 -1.22 7.63
N PRO A 45 11.28 -1.16 8.96
CA PRO A 45 12.62 -1.00 9.51
C PRO A 45 13.61 -2.12 9.13
N ASP A 46 13.11 -3.30 8.77
CA ASP A 46 13.93 -4.45 8.34
C ASP A 46 14.19 -4.43 6.82
N GLY A 47 13.66 -3.44 6.09
CA GLY A 47 13.82 -3.27 4.65
C GLY A 47 12.90 -4.16 3.80
N HIS A 48 11.86 -4.75 4.38
CA HIS A 48 10.82 -5.45 3.62
C HIS A 48 9.99 -4.47 2.82
N LEU A 49 9.62 -4.85 1.59
CA LEU A 49 8.68 -4.09 0.79
C LEU A 49 7.27 -4.42 1.29
N VAL A 50 6.58 -3.42 1.81
CA VAL A 50 5.20 -3.54 2.24
C VAL A 50 4.32 -2.82 1.23
N GLU A 51 3.31 -3.52 0.75
CA GLU A 51 2.26 -3.03 -0.13
C GLU A 51 0.95 -2.93 0.66
N LEU A 52 0.23 -1.82 0.53
CA LEU A 52 -1.18 -1.74 0.91
C LEU A 52 -2.01 -1.68 -0.37
N ALA A 53 -2.87 -2.66 -0.59
CA ALA A 53 -3.64 -2.82 -1.81
C ALA A 53 -5.14 -2.71 -1.56
N THR A 54 -5.83 -1.96 -2.41
CA THR A 54 -7.31 -1.84 -2.39
C THR A 54 -7.98 -2.90 -3.27
N PRO A 55 -9.31 -3.11 -3.12
CA PRO A 55 -10.08 -3.94 -4.04
C PRO A 55 -9.93 -3.49 -5.49
N GLY A 56 -10.05 -4.44 -6.43
CA GLY A 56 -9.83 -4.20 -7.87
C GLY A 56 -8.38 -4.42 -8.30
N LEU A 57 -7.57 -5.05 -7.46
CA LEU A 57 -6.23 -5.55 -7.83
C LEU A 57 -6.32 -6.99 -8.35
N TRP A 58 -7.04 -7.87 -7.65
CA TRP A 58 -7.13 -9.30 -7.96
C TRP A 58 -8.54 -9.69 -8.39
N ALA A 59 -8.71 -10.84 -9.05
CA ALA A 59 -10.06 -11.30 -9.45
C ALA A 59 -10.96 -11.54 -8.22
N THR A 60 -10.36 -11.92 -7.12
CA THR A 60 -10.97 -12.23 -5.82
C THR A 60 -10.94 -11.09 -4.81
N TYR A 61 -10.27 -9.97 -5.12
CA TYR A 61 -10.18 -8.80 -4.25
C TYR A 61 -10.13 -7.50 -5.06
#